data_AF-A0A523RMX6-F1
#
_entry.id   AF-A0A523RMX6-F1
#
_cell.length_a   1.000
_cell.length_b   1.000
_cell.length_c   1.000
_cell.angle_alpha   90.00
_cell.angle_beta   90.00
_cell.angle_gamma   90.00
#
_symmetry.space_group_name_H-M   'P 1'
#
loop_
_entity.id
_entity.type
_entity.pdbx_description
1 polymer ?
#
loop_
_entity_poly.entity_id
_entity_poly.type
_entity_poly.pdbx_seq_one_letter_code
_entity_poly.pdbx_strand_id
1 'polypeptide(L)'
;GIEYIGNVEEFAKEFSLHTALSKSIGRYKLSLHTGSDKFSVYPIFAQETDGLCHIKTAGTSWLEEAKVIAIKDPVLYREIHRFALENFEKDRASYNLTTDLSRVSNIDELSDEQLVDLFNKPDSRQLIHITYGSILRAKDNKGKYIFKDRIYQVLFRYEEDHYRELSNHIRRHLELLISI
;
A
#
# COMPACT_ATOMS: atom_id res chain seq x y z
N GLY A 1 -0.98 -2.96 1.02
CA GLY A 1 0.34 -3.32 0.48
C GLY A 1 0.26 -4.45 -0.53
N ILE A 2 -0.41 -5.56 -0.21
CA ILE A 2 -0.55 -6.74 -1.07
C ILE A 2 -1.93 -7.36 -0.90
N GLU A 3 -2.29 -8.28 -1.81
CA GLU A 3 -3.49 -9.11 -1.77
C GLU A 3 -3.51 -10.06 -0.55
N TYR A 4 -4.69 -10.58 -0.23
CA TYR A 4 -4.87 -11.66 0.74
C TYR A 4 -4.07 -12.90 0.31
N ILE A 5 -3.40 -13.52 1.28
CA ILE A 5 -2.66 -14.77 1.10
C ILE A 5 -3.41 -15.84 1.89
N GLY A 6 -4.07 -16.77 1.19
CA GLY A 6 -4.83 -17.85 1.81
C GLY A 6 -5.93 -18.38 0.89
N ASN A 7 -6.76 -19.27 1.44
CA ASN A 7 -7.94 -19.78 0.74
C ASN A 7 -9.12 -18.82 0.96
N VAL A 8 -9.61 -18.21 -0.12
CA VAL A 8 -10.72 -17.25 -0.08
C VAL A 8 -12.04 -17.90 0.35
N GLU A 9 -12.27 -19.18 0.01
CA GLU A 9 -13.46 -19.92 0.46
C GLU A 9 -13.42 -20.17 1.97
N GLU A 10 -12.24 -20.46 2.51
CA GLU A 10 -12.07 -20.65 3.95
C GLU A 10 -12.24 -19.32 4.69
N PHE A 11 -11.68 -18.24 4.14
CA PHE A 11 -11.95 -16.90 4.63
C PHE A 11 -13.45 -16.61 4.70
N ALA A 12 -14.22 -16.93 3.65
CA ALA A 12 -15.67 -16.71 3.64
C ALA A 12 -16.39 -17.49 4.75
N LYS A 13 -16.07 -18.77 4.92
CA LYS A 13 -16.64 -19.61 5.98
C LYS A 13 -16.35 -19.04 7.36
N GLU A 14 -15.09 -18.75 7.67
CA GLU A 14 -14.70 -18.21 8.98
C GLU A 14 -15.29 -16.81 9.21
N PHE A 15 -15.30 -15.96 8.17
CA PHE A 15 -15.82 -14.61 8.27
C PHE A 15 -17.33 -14.55 8.50
N SER A 16 -18.09 -15.50 7.94
CA SER A 16 -19.53 -15.63 8.21
C SER A 16 -19.81 -15.85 9.71
N LEU A 17 -18.95 -16.60 10.41
CA LEU A 17 -19.07 -16.84 11.85
C LEU A 17 -18.83 -15.56 12.65
N HIS A 18 -17.83 -14.76 12.27
CA HIS A 18 -17.57 -13.45 12.87
C HIS A 18 -18.75 -12.50 12.70
N THR A 19 -19.37 -12.52 11.52
CA THR A 19 -20.56 -11.72 11.22
C THR A 19 -21.76 -12.17 12.04
N ALA A 20 -22.02 -13.48 12.11
CA ALA A 20 -23.10 -14.05 12.92
C ALA A 20 -22.94 -13.70 14.40
N LEU A 21 -21.71 -13.76 14.93
CA LEU A 21 -21.38 -13.31 16.28
C LEU A 21 -21.68 -11.82 16.45
N SER A 22 -21.22 -10.96 15.55
CA SER A 22 -21.53 -9.53 15.62
C SER A 22 -23.03 -9.28 15.67
N LYS A 23 -23.80 -9.92 14.77
CA LYS A 23 -25.26 -9.82 14.71
C LYS A 23 -25.93 -10.27 16.00
N SER A 24 -25.40 -11.29 16.69
CA SER A 24 -26.00 -11.82 17.93
C SER A 24 -25.76 -10.96 19.17
N ILE A 25 -24.71 -10.12 19.20
CA ILE A 25 -24.35 -9.28 20.36
C ILE A 25 -24.53 -7.77 20.12
N GLY A 26 -25.48 -7.39 19.26
CA GLY A 26 -25.87 -5.99 19.05
C GLY A 26 -25.40 -5.35 17.74
N ARG A 27 -24.89 -6.15 16.80
CA ARG A 27 -24.56 -5.76 15.41
C ARG A 27 -23.56 -4.61 15.30
N TYR A 28 -22.39 -4.79 15.90
CA TYR A 28 -21.27 -3.85 15.72
C TYR A 28 -20.57 -4.04 14.37
N LYS A 29 -19.88 -3.00 13.89
CA LYS A 29 -19.14 -3.08 12.62
C LYS A 29 -17.89 -3.96 12.76
N LEU A 30 -17.70 -4.88 11.83
CA LEU A 30 -16.40 -5.56 11.67
C LEU A 30 -15.42 -4.62 10.98
N SER A 31 -14.18 -4.60 11.48
CA SER A 31 -13.15 -3.66 11.06
C SER A 31 -11.96 -4.40 10.44
N LEU A 32 -11.77 -4.26 9.13
CA LEU A 32 -10.66 -4.86 8.41
C LEU A 32 -9.40 -3.98 8.54
N HIS A 33 -8.45 -4.46 9.36
CA HIS A 33 -7.12 -3.87 9.52
C HIS A 33 -6.17 -4.37 8.42
N THR A 34 -5.15 -3.56 8.08
CA THR A 34 -4.29 -3.82 6.91
C THR A 34 -5.14 -4.05 5.65
N GLY A 35 -6.26 -3.31 5.58
CA GLY A 35 -7.37 -3.62 4.70
C GLY A 35 -7.05 -3.33 3.25
N SER A 36 -6.17 -2.37 2.96
CA SER A 36 -5.84 -2.00 1.59
C SER A 36 -5.30 -3.17 0.75
N ASP A 37 -5.63 -3.14 -0.53
CA ASP A 37 -5.25 -4.09 -1.57
C ASP A 37 -5.77 -5.53 -1.37
N LYS A 38 -6.71 -5.77 -0.45
CA LYS A 38 -7.32 -7.10 -0.22
C LYS A 38 -8.51 -7.35 -1.15
N PHE A 39 -8.31 -7.12 -2.46
CA PHE A 39 -9.39 -7.07 -3.43
C PHE A 39 -10.19 -8.37 -3.51
N SER A 40 -9.53 -9.52 -3.38
CA SER A 40 -10.17 -10.84 -3.47
C SER A 40 -11.21 -11.10 -2.37
N VAL A 41 -11.05 -10.49 -1.20
CA VAL A 41 -11.94 -10.71 -0.04
C VAL A 41 -12.96 -9.59 0.16
N TYR A 42 -12.85 -8.46 -0.54
CA TYR A 42 -13.80 -7.35 -0.41
C TYR A 42 -15.25 -7.71 -0.74
N PRO A 43 -15.57 -8.45 -1.83
CA PRO A 43 -16.96 -8.80 -2.12
C PRO A 43 -17.60 -9.64 -1.00
N ILE A 44 -16.87 -10.63 -0.48
CA ILE A 44 -17.31 -11.46 0.66
C ILE A 44 -17.49 -10.58 1.90
N PHE A 45 -16.52 -9.72 2.19
CA PHE A 45 -16.57 -8.83 3.35
C PHE A 45 -17.78 -7.89 3.30
N ALA A 46 -18.08 -7.30 2.14
CA ALA A 46 -19.24 -6.45 1.93
C ALA A 46 -20.55 -7.23 2.05
N GLN A 47 -20.65 -8.38 1.39
CA GLN A 47 -21.84 -9.23 1.41
C GLN A 47 -22.17 -9.71 2.83
N GLU A 48 -21.22 -10.31 3.53
CA GLU A 48 -21.44 -10.86 4.87
C GLU A 48 -21.83 -9.74 5.87
N THR A 49 -21.22 -8.56 5.76
CA THR A 49 -21.53 -7.43 6.64
C THR A 49 -22.81 -6.68 6.27
N ASP A 50 -23.51 -7.05 5.19
CA ASP A 50 -24.61 -6.27 4.61
C ASP A 50 -24.20 -4.80 4.36
N GLY A 51 -22.94 -4.57 3.95
CA GLY A 51 -22.33 -3.25 3.79
C GLY A 51 -21.98 -2.52 5.10
N LEU A 52 -22.36 -3.04 6.27
CA LEU A 52 -22.10 -2.43 7.58
C LEU A 52 -20.69 -2.77 8.08
N CYS A 53 -19.68 -2.17 7.45
CA CYS A 53 -18.29 -2.48 7.72
C CYS A 53 -17.42 -1.25 8.00
N HIS A 54 -16.18 -1.50 8.42
CA HIS A 54 -15.13 -0.49 8.48
C HIS A 54 -13.85 -1.07 7.87
N ILE A 55 -13.17 -0.30 7.02
CA ILE A 55 -11.88 -0.68 6.43
C ILE A 55 -10.88 0.42 6.71
N LYS A 56 -9.66 0.01 7.06
CA LYS A 56 -8.53 0.92 7.27
C LYS A 56 -7.55 0.81 6.13
N THR A 57 -7.35 1.91 5.42
CA THR A 57 -6.25 2.14 4.48
C THR A 57 -5.30 3.18 5.10
N ALA A 58 -4.03 3.10 4.76
CA ALA A 58 -3.04 4.12 5.12
C ALA A 58 -1.87 4.08 4.14
N GLY A 59 -0.99 3.09 4.27
CA GLY A 59 0.23 3.04 3.47
C GLY A 59 0.03 2.77 1.97
N THR A 60 -1.15 2.35 1.51
CA THR A 60 -1.42 2.32 0.07
C THR A 60 -1.46 3.72 -0.54
N SER A 61 -1.88 4.74 0.21
CA SER A 61 -1.85 6.12 -0.26
C SER A 61 -0.41 6.57 -0.54
N TRP A 62 0.51 6.22 0.37
CA TRP A 62 1.95 6.42 0.19
C TRP A 62 2.50 5.67 -1.04
N LEU A 63 2.00 4.47 -1.34
CA LEU A 63 2.40 3.75 -2.56
C LEU A 63 1.97 4.48 -3.82
N GLU A 64 0.78 5.08 -3.85
CA GLU A 64 0.33 5.88 -5.00
C GLU A 64 1.12 7.19 -5.13
N GLU A 65 1.48 7.85 -4.01
CA GLU A 65 2.40 9.00 -4.00
C GLU A 65 3.79 8.63 -4.55
N ALA A 66 4.36 7.52 -4.09
CA ALA A 66 5.64 7.02 -4.57
C ALA A 66 5.59 6.65 -6.07
N LYS A 67 4.45 6.14 -6.55
CA LYS A 67 4.21 5.86 -7.97
C LYS A 67 4.23 7.14 -8.80
N VAL A 68 3.63 8.23 -8.31
CA VAL A 68 3.68 9.54 -8.96
C VAL A 68 5.11 10.04 -9.07
N ILE A 69 5.93 9.85 -8.02
CA ILE A 69 7.36 10.20 -8.06
C ILE A 69 8.08 9.36 -9.12
N ALA A 70 7.84 8.05 -9.20
CA ALA A 70 8.42 7.20 -10.24
C ALA A 70 8.09 7.67 -11.67
N ILE A 71 6.87 8.20 -11.88
CA ILE A 71 6.42 8.73 -13.18
C ILE A 71 7.05 10.10 -13.48
N LYS A 72 7.16 10.97 -12.49
CA LYS A 72 7.45 12.41 -12.69
C LYS A 72 8.88 12.82 -12.40
N ASP A 73 9.56 12.08 -11.54
CA ASP A 73 10.96 12.26 -11.16
C ASP A 73 11.60 10.88 -10.93
N PRO A 74 11.85 10.12 -12.02
CA PRO A 74 12.39 8.76 -11.95
C PRO A 74 13.77 8.72 -11.27
N VAL A 75 14.56 9.78 -11.40
CA VAL A 75 15.84 9.93 -10.71
C VAL A 75 15.64 9.93 -9.19
N LEU A 76 14.73 10.76 -8.69
CA LEU A 76 14.39 10.77 -7.26
C LEU A 76 13.84 9.41 -6.80
N TYR A 77 12.97 8.77 -7.58
CA TYR A 77 12.45 7.45 -7.20
C TYR A 77 13.56 6.40 -7.11
N ARG A 78 14.54 6.43 -8.03
CA ARG A 78 15.71 5.53 -7.97
C ARG A 78 16.52 5.73 -6.70
N GLU A 79 16.74 6.97 -6.28
CA GLU A 79 17.41 7.26 -5.01
C GLU A 79 16.61 6.72 -3.81
N ILE A 80 15.29 6.95 -3.79
CA ILE A 80 14.40 6.47 -2.72
C ILE A 80 14.39 4.94 -2.65
N HIS A 81 14.32 4.26 -3.80
CA HIS A 81 14.25 2.81 -3.86
C HIS A 81 15.55 2.15 -3.38
N ARG A 82 16.72 2.68 -3.79
CA ARG A 82 18.01 2.18 -3.27
C ARG A 82 18.11 2.39 -1.76
N PHE A 83 17.70 3.56 -1.27
CA PHE A 83 17.65 3.83 0.17
C PHE A 83 16.69 2.89 0.92
N ALA A 84 15.55 2.55 0.31
CA ALA A 84 14.61 1.60 0.87
C ALA A 84 15.24 0.20 1.00
N LEU A 85 15.98 -0.27 -0.02
CA LEU A 85 16.69 -1.55 0.03
C LEU A 85 17.69 -1.59 1.20
N GLU A 86 18.46 -0.53 1.40
CA GLU A 86 19.43 -0.42 2.49
C GLU A 86 18.79 -0.41 3.89
N ASN A 87 17.56 0.11 4.01
CA ASN A 87 16.87 0.26 5.29
C ASN A 87 15.81 -0.83 5.55
N PHE A 88 15.59 -1.74 4.60
CA PHE A 88 14.50 -2.71 4.66
C PHE A 88 14.56 -3.58 5.92
N GLU A 89 15.70 -4.18 6.23
CA GLU A 89 15.85 -5.09 7.38
C GLU A 89 15.54 -4.40 8.71
N LYS A 90 15.97 -3.14 8.85
CA LYS A 90 15.69 -2.32 10.03
C LYS A 90 14.19 -2.04 10.15
N ASP A 91 13.55 -1.62 9.06
CA ASP A 91 12.15 -1.18 9.08
C ASP A 91 11.17 -2.36 9.14
N ARG A 92 11.58 -3.54 8.62
CA ARG A 92 10.82 -4.79 8.71
C ARG A 92 10.56 -5.22 10.16
N ALA A 93 11.43 -4.87 11.11
CA ALA A 93 11.24 -5.23 12.52
C ALA A 93 9.89 -4.75 13.11
N SER A 94 9.26 -3.75 12.49
CA SER A 94 7.95 -3.21 12.92
C SER A 94 6.74 -3.81 12.16
N TYR A 95 6.96 -4.75 11.23
CA TYR A 95 5.92 -5.32 10.36
C TYR A 95 6.09 -6.83 10.16
N ASN A 96 5.01 -7.60 10.31
CA ASN A 96 5.01 -9.02 9.96
C ASN A 96 4.78 -9.19 8.44
N LEU A 97 5.84 -9.48 7.69
CA LEU A 97 5.82 -9.57 6.21
C LEU A 97 6.57 -10.81 5.72
N THR A 98 6.20 -11.27 4.52
CA THR A 98 6.84 -12.38 3.80
C THR A 98 7.67 -11.92 2.59
N THR A 99 8.03 -10.63 2.53
CA THR A 99 8.75 -10.03 1.40
C THR A 99 10.06 -10.77 1.11
N ASP A 100 10.29 -11.05 -0.16
CA ASP A 100 11.50 -11.66 -0.68
C ASP A 100 12.25 -10.66 -1.56
N LEU A 101 13.34 -10.09 -1.03
CA LEU A 101 14.14 -9.07 -1.72
C LEU A 101 14.80 -9.61 -3.00
N SER A 102 14.99 -10.92 -3.14
CA SER A 102 15.54 -11.51 -4.37
C SER A 102 14.59 -11.38 -5.57
N ARG A 103 13.30 -11.12 -5.31
CA ARG A 103 12.26 -10.90 -6.32
C ARG A 103 12.08 -9.43 -6.69
N VAL A 104 12.75 -8.52 -5.98
CA VAL A 104 12.75 -7.10 -6.33
C VAL A 104 13.74 -6.90 -7.47
N SER A 105 13.23 -6.40 -8.61
CA SER A 105 14.05 -6.14 -9.79
C SER A 105 15.16 -5.14 -9.49
N ASN A 106 16.36 -5.36 -10.06
CA ASN A 106 17.45 -4.40 -9.97
C ASN A 106 17.02 -3.08 -10.63
N ILE A 107 16.87 -2.03 -9.83
CA ILE A 107 16.33 -0.77 -10.33
C ILE A 107 17.22 -0.16 -11.41
N ASP A 108 18.53 -0.35 -11.35
CA ASP A 108 19.50 0.23 -12.28
C ASP A 108 19.44 -0.36 -13.69
N GLU A 109 18.76 -1.50 -13.85
CA GLU A 109 18.56 -2.19 -15.14
C GLU A 109 17.22 -1.84 -15.79
N LEU A 110 16.30 -1.20 -15.05
CA LEU A 110 14.99 -0.81 -15.56
C LEU A 110 15.08 0.52 -16.31
N SER A 111 14.33 0.67 -17.41
CA SER A 111 14.05 1.98 -17.98
C SER A 111 13.17 2.82 -17.04
N ASP A 112 13.10 4.13 -17.27
CA ASP A 112 12.28 5.01 -16.42
C ASP A 112 10.79 4.65 -16.52
N GLU A 113 10.31 4.23 -17.68
CA GLU A 113 8.93 3.79 -17.89
C GLU A 113 8.60 2.51 -17.11
N GLN A 114 9.58 1.62 -16.95
CA GLN A 114 9.41 0.35 -16.23
C GLN A 114 9.37 0.52 -14.70
N LEU A 115 9.72 1.69 -14.17
CA LEU A 115 9.70 1.92 -12.71
C LEU A 115 8.29 1.82 -12.13
N VAL A 116 7.26 2.16 -12.92
CA VAL A 116 5.85 2.06 -12.52
C VAL A 116 5.43 0.62 -12.29
N ASP A 117 6.01 -0.34 -13.02
CA ASP A 117 5.66 -1.77 -12.90
C ASP A 117 6.03 -2.35 -11.53
N LEU A 118 6.98 -1.73 -10.82
CA LEU A 118 7.31 -2.11 -9.44
C LEU A 118 6.12 -1.95 -8.50
N PHE A 119 5.18 -1.04 -8.78
CA PHE A 119 3.97 -0.84 -7.98
C PHE A 119 2.89 -1.89 -8.23
N ASN A 120 3.11 -2.80 -9.18
CA ASN A 120 2.29 -3.99 -9.42
C ASN A 120 2.92 -5.28 -8.83
N LYS A 121 4.16 -5.20 -8.34
CA LYS A 121 4.89 -6.35 -7.79
C LYS A 121 4.78 -6.39 -6.26
N PRO A 122 4.29 -7.48 -5.64
CA PRO A 122 4.08 -7.56 -4.20
C PRO A 122 5.32 -7.20 -3.36
N ASP A 123 6.47 -7.76 -3.69
CA ASP A 123 7.70 -7.55 -2.92
C ASP A 123 8.20 -6.11 -3.00
N SER A 124 8.18 -5.52 -4.20
CA SER A 124 8.54 -4.12 -4.43
C SER A 124 7.57 -3.15 -3.73
N ARG A 125 6.26 -3.44 -3.75
CA ARG A 125 5.27 -2.68 -2.98
C ARG A 125 5.57 -2.75 -1.49
N GLN A 126 5.83 -3.93 -0.93
CA GLN A 126 6.12 -4.08 0.49
C GLN A 126 7.40 -3.36 0.92
N LEU A 127 8.46 -3.42 0.11
CA LEU A 127 9.70 -2.67 0.31
C LEU A 127 9.43 -1.17 0.50
N ILE A 128 8.73 -0.54 -0.45
CA ILE A 128 8.42 0.91 -0.38
C ILE A 128 7.41 1.21 0.73
N HIS A 129 6.44 0.33 0.94
CA HIS A 129 5.36 0.52 1.91
C HIS A 129 5.87 0.69 3.34
N ILE A 130 6.85 -0.12 3.76
CA ILE A 130 7.28 -0.13 5.17
C ILE A 130 8.42 0.85 5.45
N THR A 131 9.16 1.24 4.42
CA THR A 131 10.33 2.11 4.55
C THR A 131 10.00 3.60 4.55
N TYR A 132 8.71 3.97 4.41
CA TYR A 132 8.24 5.37 4.40
C TYR A 132 8.80 6.19 5.58
N GLY A 133 8.86 5.58 6.77
CA GLY A 133 9.33 6.23 7.98
C GLY A 133 10.82 6.57 7.92
N SER A 134 11.65 5.69 7.37
CA SER A 134 13.08 5.98 7.17
C SER A 134 13.27 6.99 6.04
N ILE A 135 12.55 6.84 4.92
CA ILE A 135 12.61 7.76 3.78
C ILE A 135 12.28 9.20 4.20
N LEU A 136 11.16 9.40 4.90
CA LEU A 136 10.69 10.75 5.29
C LEU A 136 11.50 11.37 6.44
N ARG A 137 12.29 10.57 7.18
CA ARG A 137 13.12 11.05 8.30
C ARG A 137 14.61 11.14 7.94
N ALA A 138 15.03 10.62 6.79
CA ALA A 138 16.41 10.67 6.34
C ALA A 138 16.90 12.12 6.26
N LYS A 139 18.04 12.39 6.91
CA LYS A 139 18.68 13.71 6.97
C LYS A 139 20.16 13.60 6.63
N ASP A 140 20.68 14.63 5.98
CA ASP A 140 22.11 14.77 5.73
C ASP A 140 22.88 15.19 7.01
N ASN A 141 24.20 15.32 6.90
CA ASN A 141 25.07 15.75 8.00
C ASN A 141 24.81 17.20 8.49
N LYS A 142 24.05 18.00 7.74
CA LYS A 142 23.61 19.36 8.10
C LYS A 142 22.19 19.38 8.68
N GLY A 143 21.55 18.22 8.82
CA GLY A 143 20.21 18.08 9.37
C GLY A 143 19.08 18.40 8.38
N LYS A 144 19.39 18.60 7.09
CA LYS A 144 18.40 18.81 6.03
C LYS A 144 17.83 17.47 5.58
N TYR A 145 16.51 17.42 5.31
CA TYR A 145 15.90 16.21 4.81
C TYR A 145 16.43 15.84 3.42
N ILE A 146 16.79 14.56 3.25
CA ILE A 146 17.33 14.04 1.99
C ILE A 146 16.21 13.91 0.95
N PHE A 147 15.10 13.26 1.33
CA PHE A 147 14.00 12.95 0.40
C PHE A 147 12.75 13.78 0.63
N LYS A 148 12.39 14.03 1.89
CA LYS A 148 11.09 14.62 2.26
C LYS A 148 10.75 15.87 1.45
N ASP A 149 11.62 16.89 1.45
CA ASP A 149 11.30 18.15 0.78
C ASP A 149 11.14 17.98 -0.74
N ARG A 150 11.95 17.12 -1.36
CA ARG A 150 11.87 16.80 -2.81
C ARG A 150 10.60 16.01 -3.14
N ILE A 151 10.22 15.04 -2.30
CA ILE A 151 8.97 14.29 -2.41
C ILE A 151 7.78 15.27 -2.42
N TYR A 152 7.68 16.12 -1.40
CA TYR A 152 6.58 17.09 -1.32
C TYR A 152 6.60 18.07 -2.52
N GLN A 153 7.78 18.51 -2.96
CA GLN A 153 7.89 19.37 -4.15
C GLN A 153 7.34 18.71 -5.42
N VAL A 154 7.64 17.42 -5.64
CA VAL A 154 7.09 16.67 -6.79
C VAL A 154 5.58 16.53 -6.65
N LEU A 155 5.08 16.11 -5.48
CA LEU A 155 3.65 15.91 -5.26
C LEU A 155 2.84 17.21 -5.39
N PHE A 156 3.34 18.35 -4.92
CA PHE A 156 2.68 19.64 -5.09
C PHE A 156 2.78 20.16 -6.53
N ARG A 157 3.89 19.93 -7.22
CA ARG A 157 4.04 20.33 -8.62
C ARG A 157 3.11 19.54 -9.54
N TYR A 158 2.85 18.28 -9.22
CA TYR A 158 2.00 17.36 -9.99
C TYR A 158 0.78 16.92 -9.18
N GLU A 159 0.13 17.87 -8.51
CA GLU A 159 -1.00 17.63 -7.59
C GLU A 159 -2.16 16.88 -8.25
N GLU A 160 -2.53 17.25 -9.48
CA GLU A 160 -3.58 16.59 -10.24
C GLU A 160 -3.25 15.12 -10.57
N ASP A 161 -1.99 14.82 -10.87
CA ASP A 161 -1.55 13.44 -11.09
C ASP A 161 -1.62 12.65 -9.78
N HIS A 162 -1.16 13.23 -8.67
CA HIS A 162 -1.25 12.63 -7.35
C HIS A 162 -2.70 12.31 -6.96
N TYR A 163 -3.60 13.28 -7.07
CA TYR A 163 -5.01 13.07 -6.74
C TYR A 163 -5.68 12.06 -7.66
N ARG A 164 -5.34 12.05 -8.94
CA ARG A 164 -5.87 11.06 -9.88
C ARG A 164 -5.43 9.64 -9.52
N GLU A 165 -4.14 9.41 -9.27
CA GLU A 165 -3.64 8.07 -8.93
C GLU A 165 -4.25 7.57 -7.60
N LEU A 166 -4.25 8.42 -6.58
CA LEU A 166 -4.87 8.09 -5.28
C LEU A 166 -6.37 7.83 -5.41
N SER A 167 -7.10 8.72 -6.10
CA SER A 167 -8.55 8.60 -6.28
C SER A 167 -8.92 7.33 -7.05
N ASN A 168 -8.21 7.01 -8.14
CA ASN A 168 -8.46 5.79 -8.90
C ASN A 168 -8.21 4.54 -8.06
N HIS A 169 -7.14 4.53 -7.27
CA HIS A 169 -6.80 3.41 -6.41
C HIS A 169 -7.84 3.19 -5.30
N ILE A 170 -8.26 4.26 -4.61
CA ILE A 170 -9.30 4.19 -3.58
C ILE A 170 -10.67 3.89 -4.18
N ARG A 171 -11.00 4.42 -5.37
CA ARG A 171 -12.25 4.10 -6.06
C ARG A 171 -12.39 2.60 -6.30
N ARG A 172 -11.33 1.93 -6.78
CA ARG A 172 -11.33 0.46 -6.94
C ARG A 172 -11.65 -0.27 -5.63
N HIS A 173 -11.16 0.22 -4.49
CA HIS A 173 -11.49 -0.35 -3.19
C HIS A 173 -12.99 -0.23 -2.91
N LEU A 174 -13.53 0.98 -3.08
CA LEU A 174 -14.94 1.27 -2.82
C LEU A 174 -15.87 0.53 -3.76
N GLU A 175 -15.57 0.43 -5.05
CA GLU A 175 -16.37 -0.30 -6.04
C GLU A 175 -16.55 -1.77 -5.63
N LEU A 176 -15.49 -2.43 -5.20
CA LEU A 176 -15.54 -3.82 -4.74
C LEU A 176 -16.25 -4.01 -3.38
N LEU A 177 -16.53 -2.93 -2.66
CA LEU A 177 -17.23 -2.94 -1.37
C LEU A 177 -18.69 -2.48 -1.45
N ILE A 178 -19.03 -1.71 -2.49
CA ILE A 178 -20.35 -1.11 -2.69
C ILE A 178 -21.15 -1.86 -3.76
N SER A 179 -20.52 -2.76 -4.53
CA SER A 179 -21.20 -3.66 -5.46
C SER A 179 -22.11 -4.65 -4.72
N ILE A 180 -23.33 -4.20 -4.44
CA ILE A 180 -24.48 -4.97 -3.96
C ILE A 180 -25.52 -4.99 -5.08
#